data_AF-A0A9D4K9U5-F1
#
_entry.id   AF-A0A9D4K9U5-F1
#
_cell.length_a   1.000
_cell.length_b   1.000
_cell.length_c   1.000
_cell.angle_alpha   90.00
_cell.angle_beta   90.00
_cell.angle_gamma   90.00
#
_symmetry.space_group_name_H-M   'P 1'
#
loop_
_entity.id
_entity.type
_entity.pdbx_description
1 polymer ?
#
loop_
_entity_poly.entity_id
_entity_poly.type
_entity_poly.pdbx_seq_one_letter_code
_entity_poly.pdbx_strand_id
1 'polypeptide(L)'
;MRIHLTCFAWKHPDGTHIPSTDLRITSIAGILQIHNVTRADAGKYTCQVFHPSRGTEFEEISALLNVQPGVPRISPILLTAPQTVRARLDTTAVMECLVEGGRDIKLYWNYTTTGEIKTPSNGRLLKVGNSNLVISQVMESDAGGYTCTGEARGWCRHSAPLHTRKVWVGTTATKLLLLLLTTATTTTTTTTTTTTSYYYYYYYYYYYSTATLTATTTTTTTRLLLLLRLRLRLRRLLRLGLRRRGLLRLGLRLLLRLLLLLLLRLLLRRLLRLLLLRLLLLLLLLLLLPRLLIPLLLLLLLLLLLLLLLLLLLLLLLLLPLLLLPLLLLLLLLLLLLLLLLLLLLLLLLCYYYYYYYYYYYYYYYYYYYYYYYYYYYYGY
;
A
#
# COMPACT_ATOMS: atom_id res chain seq x y z
N MET A 1 -25.55 -10.21 -52.66
CA MET A 1 -26.08 -9.10 -51.84
C MET A 1 -25.69 -9.37 -50.40
N ARG A 2 -24.74 -8.63 -49.82
CA ARG A 2 -24.33 -8.77 -48.41
C ARG A 2 -24.89 -7.59 -47.64
N ILE A 3 -25.73 -7.84 -46.65
CA ILE A 3 -26.27 -6.82 -45.75
C ILE A 3 -25.42 -6.88 -44.49
N HIS A 4 -24.70 -5.80 -44.19
CA HIS A 4 -23.99 -5.63 -42.94
C HIS A 4 -24.96 -5.03 -41.92
N LEU A 5 -25.35 -5.81 -40.91
CA LEU A 5 -26.14 -5.33 -39.77
C LEU A 5 -25.16 -4.91 -38.68
N THR A 6 -24.88 -3.62 -38.58
CA THR A 6 -24.14 -3.00 -37.47
C THR A 6 -25.13 -2.21 -36.62
N CYS A 7 -24.89 -2.18 -35.30
CA CYS A 7 -25.78 -1.45 -34.40
C CYS A 7 -25.83 0.04 -34.79
N PHE A 8 -27.03 0.57 -35.04
CA PHE A 8 -27.24 1.96 -35.42
C PHE A 8 -27.19 2.87 -34.19
N ALA A 9 -27.86 2.47 -33.10
CA ALA A 9 -27.88 3.22 -31.85
C ALA A 9 -28.01 2.29 -30.64
N TRP A 10 -27.37 2.65 -29.53
CA TRP A 10 -27.50 1.94 -28.25
C TRP A 10 -28.40 2.71 -27.29
N LYS A 11 -29.19 1.96 -26.51
CA LYS A 11 -30.00 2.45 -25.41
C LYS A 11 -29.48 1.91 -24.08
N HIS A 12 -29.43 2.80 -23.10
CA HIS A 12 -29.11 2.51 -21.71
C HIS A 12 -30.28 1.72 -21.06
N PRO A 13 -30.06 1.01 -19.94
CA PRO A 13 -31.11 0.28 -19.22
C PRO A 13 -32.34 1.11 -18.80
N ASP A 14 -32.20 2.43 -18.71
CA ASP A 14 -33.32 3.36 -18.45
C ASP A 14 -34.11 3.75 -19.72
N GLY A 15 -33.72 3.22 -20.89
CA GLY A 15 -34.36 3.48 -22.17
C GLY A 15 -33.82 4.69 -22.93
N THR A 16 -32.90 5.45 -22.35
CA THR A 16 -32.30 6.64 -22.99
C THR A 16 -31.26 6.24 -24.05
N HIS A 17 -31.14 7.05 -25.10
CA HIS A 17 -30.12 6.83 -26.13
C HIS A 17 -28.74 7.25 -25.61
N ILE A 18 -27.76 6.40 -25.85
CA ILE A 18 -26.37 6.64 -25.46
C ILE A 18 -25.76 7.61 -26.49
N PRO A 19 -25.37 8.82 -26.08
CA PRO A 19 -24.79 9.79 -27.00
C PRO A 19 -23.42 9.33 -27.50
N SER A 20 -23.09 9.62 -28.76
CA SER A 20 -21.78 9.33 -29.34
C SER A 20 -20.62 10.12 -28.70
N THR A 21 -20.94 11.11 -27.86
CA THR A 21 -20.00 12.04 -27.21
C THR A 21 -19.74 11.76 -25.73
N ASP A 22 -20.35 10.73 -25.14
CA ASP A 22 -20.07 10.34 -23.75
C ASP A 22 -18.64 9.77 -23.64
N LEU A 23 -17.82 10.36 -22.78
CA LEU A 23 -16.40 10.02 -22.58
C LEU A 23 -16.19 8.65 -21.92
N ARG A 24 -17.19 8.14 -21.19
CA ARG A 24 -17.10 6.89 -20.44
C ARG A 24 -17.80 5.74 -21.17
N ILE A 25 -18.98 6.00 -21.71
CA ILE A 25 -19.81 5.03 -22.43
C ILE A 25 -19.87 5.43 -23.90
N THR A 26 -19.00 4.86 -24.73
CA THR A 26 -18.90 5.20 -26.14
C THR A 26 -19.59 4.16 -27.03
N SER A 27 -20.23 4.63 -28.11
CA SER A 27 -20.72 3.78 -29.19
C SER A 27 -19.85 4.00 -30.43
N ILE A 28 -19.00 3.03 -30.76
CA ILE A 28 -18.04 3.13 -31.87
C ILE A 28 -18.29 1.98 -32.85
N ALA A 29 -18.65 2.31 -34.10
CA ALA A 29 -18.90 1.34 -35.16
C ALA A 29 -19.90 0.22 -34.78
N GLY A 30 -20.92 0.57 -33.98
CA GLY A 30 -21.94 -0.35 -33.50
C GLY A 30 -21.55 -1.19 -32.28
N ILE A 31 -20.37 -0.95 -31.69
CA ILE A 31 -19.91 -1.58 -30.45
C ILE A 31 -20.08 -0.60 -29.29
N LEU A 32 -20.73 -1.05 -28.21
CA LEU A 32 -20.81 -0.32 -26.95
C LEU A 32 -19.58 -0.60 -26.08
N GLN A 33 -18.84 0.44 -25.71
CA GLN A 33 -17.68 0.37 -24.81
C GLN A 33 -17.97 1.16 -23.53
N ILE A 34 -17.81 0.52 -22.37
CA ILE A 34 -18.01 1.13 -21.05
C ILE A 34 -16.67 1.11 -20.30
N HIS A 35 -16.14 2.28 -20.00
CA HIS A 35 -14.91 2.43 -19.22
C HIS A 35 -15.22 2.53 -17.73
N ASN A 36 -14.32 2.01 -16.88
CA ASN A 36 -14.45 2.03 -15.42
C ASN A 36 -15.82 1.50 -14.95
N VAL A 37 -16.14 0.26 -15.37
CA VAL A 37 -17.42 -0.40 -15.06
C VAL A 37 -17.63 -0.50 -13.54
N THR A 38 -18.79 -0.03 -13.09
CA THR A 38 -19.28 -0.09 -11.71
C THR A 38 -20.52 -0.96 -11.61
N ARG A 39 -20.92 -1.35 -10.40
CA ARG A 39 -22.18 -2.11 -10.22
C ARG A 39 -23.42 -1.36 -10.70
N ALA A 40 -23.37 -0.02 -10.74
CA ALA A 40 -24.47 0.81 -11.23
C ALA A 40 -24.66 0.69 -12.76
N ASP A 41 -23.65 0.21 -13.49
CA ASP A 41 -23.73 -0.01 -14.93
C ASP A 41 -24.38 -1.35 -15.29
N ALA A 42 -24.74 -2.17 -14.29
CA ALA A 42 -25.45 -3.43 -14.55
C ALA A 42 -26.86 -3.15 -15.06
N GLY A 43 -27.28 -3.84 -16.12
CA GLY A 43 -28.61 -3.67 -16.69
C GLY A 43 -28.75 -4.18 -18.12
N LYS A 44 -29.96 -4.03 -18.67
CA LYS A 44 -30.32 -4.48 -20.01
C LYS A 44 -30.05 -3.37 -21.04
N TYR A 45 -28.98 -3.50 -21.80
CA TYR A 45 -28.66 -2.59 -22.90
C TYR A 45 -29.34 -3.05 -24.18
N THR A 46 -29.85 -2.12 -24.98
CA THR A 46 -30.59 -2.44 -26.21
C THR A 46 -29.94 -1.78 -27.40
N CYS A 47 -29.61 -2.59 -28.41
CA CYS A 47 -29.12 -2.14 -29.69
C CYS A 47 -30.28 -2.02 -30.67
N GLN A 48 -30.37 -0.88 -31.35
CA GLN A 48 -31.29 -0.68 -32.46
C GLN A 48 -30.55 -0.90 -33.78
N VAL A 49 -31.12 -1.74 -34.63
CA VAL A 49 -30.58 -2.07 -35.95
C VAL A 49 -31.50 -1.47 -37.01
N PHE A 50 -30.90 -0.72 -37.95
CA PHE A 50 -31.61 -0.16 -39.08
C PHE A 50 -31.50 -1.11 -40.28
N HIS A 51 -32.64 -1.55 -40.82
CA HIS A 51 -32.67 -2.39 -42.03
C HIS A 51 -33.07 -1.53 -43.24
N PRO A 52 -32.15 -1.20 -44.17
CA PRO A 52 -32.40 -0.22 -45.23
C PRO A 52 -33.59 -0.57 -46.15
N SER A 53 -33.93 -1.85 -46.25
CA SER A 53 -35.02 -2.33 -47.11
C SER A 53 -36.40 -2.34 -46.47
N ARG A 54 -36.53 -2.10 -45.15
CA ARG A 54 -37.83 -2.09 -44.43
C ARG A 54 -38.31 -0.68 -44.04
N GLY A 55 -37.65 0.37 -44.51
CA GLY A 55 -38.06 1.75 -44.21
C GLY A 55 -37.73 2.17 -42.78
N THR A 56 -38.66 2.83 -42.08
CA THR A 56 -38.47 3.44 -40.74
C THR A 56 -38.52 2.48 -39.56
N GLU A 57 -38.64 1.17 -39.81
CA GLU A 57 -38.70 0.17 -38.74
C GLU A 57 -37.28 -0.17 -38.23
N PHE A 58 -37.10 -0.04 -36.92
CA PHE A 58 -35.90 -0.47 -36.22
C PHE A 58 -36.18 -1.79 -35.52
N GLU A 59 -35.29 -2.78 -35.71
CA GLU A 59 -35.30 -3.98 -34.88
C GLU A 59 -34.45 -3.74 -33.63
N GLU A 60 -34.92 -4.23 -32.48
CA GLU A 60 -34.22 -4.08 -31.20
C GLU A 60 -33.70 -5.44 -30.71
N ILE A 61 -32.42 -5.48 -30.36
CA ILE A 61 -31.80 -6.64 -29.73
C ILE A 61 -31.18 -6.22 -28.40
N SER A 62 -31.45 -6.97 -27.33
CA SER A 62 -31.01 -6.60 -26.00
C SER A 62 -30.03 -7.60 -25.41
N ALA A 63 -29.07 -7.08 -24.64
CA ALA A 63 -28.10 -7.86 -23.89
C ALA A 63 -28.11 -7.43 -22.41
N LEU A 64 -28.02 -8.40 -21.50
CA LEU A 64 -27.94 -8.14 -20.06
C LEU A 64 -26.48 -8.05 -19.63
N LEU A 65 -26.06 -6.89 -19.13
CA LEU A 65 -24.75 -6.70 -18.51
C LEU A 65 -24.86 -7.01 -17.01
N ASN A 66 -24.13 -8.03 -16.57
CA ASN A 66 -23.99 -8.35 -15.15
C ASN A 66 -22.59 -7.95 -14.66
N VAL A 67 -22.53 -7.07 -13.65
CA VAL A 67 -21.26 -6.57 -13.10
C VAL A 67 -20.99 -7.22 -11.76
N GLN A 68 -19.98 -8.09 -11.73
CA GLN A 68 -19.52 -8.70 -10.49
C GLN A 68 -18.37 -7.90 -9.89
N PRO A 69 -18.29 -7.77 -8.54
CA PRO A 69 -17.12 -7.19 -7.91
C PRO A 69 -15.87 -8.00 -8.29
N GLY A 70 -14.90 -7.33 -8.90
CA GLY A 70 -13.58 -7.91 -9.09
C GLY A 70 -12.96 -8.15 -7.73
N VAL A 71 -12.82 -9.42 -7.33
CA VAL A 71 -11.95 -9.74 -6.19
C VAL A 71 -10.53 -9.42 -6.63
N PRO A 72 -9.81 -8.56 -5.88
CA PRO A 72 -8.46 -8.16 -6.28
C PRO A 72 -7.64 -9.43 -6.47
N ARG A 73 -7.09 -9.59 -7.67
CA ARG A 73 -6.28 -10.74 -8.07
C ARG A 73 -4.87 -10.51 -7.51
N ILE A 74 -4.71 -10.70 -6.21
CA ILE A 74 -3.45 -10.44 -5.50
C ILE A 74 -2.56 -11.69 -5.63
N SER A 75 -1.34 -11.51 -6.14
CA SER A 75 -0.30 -12.55 -6.10
C SER A 75 0.01 -12.92 -4.64
N PRO A 76 0.30 -14.20 -4.34
CA PRO A 76 0.52 -14.60 -2.97
C PRO A 76 1.77 -13.91 -2.40
N ILE A 77 1.67 -13.45 -1.15
CA ILE A 77 2.73 -12.83 -0.37
C ILE A 77 2.97 -13.64 0.91
N LEU A 78 4.23 -13.86 1.28
CA LEU A 78 4.55 -14.42 2.61
C LEU A 78 4.41 -13.32 3.65
N LEU A 79 3.46 -13.47 4.57
CA LEU A 79 3.35 -12.66 5.78
C LEU A 79 4.39 -13.08 6.82
N THR A 80 4.56 -14.39 6.97
CA THR A 80 5.55 -14.97 7.88
C THR A 80 6.38 -15.97 7.09
N ALA A 81 7.66 -15.64 6.94
CA ALA A 81 8.61 -16.50 6.26
C ALA A 81 9.30 -17.45 7.27
N PRO A 82 9.58 -18.70 6.88
CA PRO A 82 10.32 -19.61 7.73
C PRO A 82 11.69 -19.07 8.10
N GLN A 83 12.08 -19.28 9.35
CA GLN A 83 13.38 -18.90 9.90
C GLN A 83 14.19 -20.13 10.33
N THR A 84 15.48 -19.93 10.59
CA THR A 84 16.38 -21.00 11.04
C THR A 84 15.95 -21.54 12.40
N VAL A 85 15.52 -22.80 12.45
CA VAL A 85 15.10 -23.47 13.70
C VAL A 85 16.24 -24.33 14.24
N ARG A 86 16.43 -24.34 15.56
CA ARG A 86 17.39 -25.20 16.26
C ARG A 86 16.65 -26.10 17.24
N ALA A 87 16.39 -27.34 16.84
CA ALA A 87 15.66 -28.31 17.65
C ALA A 87 16.60 -29.30 18.33
N ARG A 88 16.19 -29.82 19.48
CA ARG A 88 16.88 -30.93 20.16
C ARG A 88 16.34 -32.26 19.63
N LEU A 89 17.15 -33.31 19.68
CA LEU A 89 16.65 -34.65 19.36
C LEU A 89 15.47 -35.04 20.28
N ASP A 90 14.52 -35.80 19.73
CA ASP A 90 13.28 -36.25 20.40
C ASP A 90 12.35 -35.13 20.89
N THR A 91 12.54 -33.90 20.41
CA THR A 91 11.62 -32.77 20.65
C THR A 91 10.75 -32.49 19.43
N THR A 92 9.86 -31.50 19.53
CA THR A 92 9.03 -31.03 18.42
C THR A 92 9.61 -29.75 17.84
N ALA A 93 9.80 -29.70 16.51
CA ALA A 93 10.17 -28.50 15.76
C ALA A 93 8.96 -27.95 15.01
N VAL A 94 8.84 -26.62 14.95
CA VAL A 94 7.80 -25.92 14.19
C VAL A 94 8.47 -24.96 13.23
N MET A 95 8.21 -25.14 11.92
CA MET A 95 8.61 -24.21 10.88
C MET A 95 7.38 -23.38 10.50
N GLU A 96 7.42 -22.09 10.82
CA GLU A 96 6.30 -21.17 10.58
C GLU A 96 6.26 -20.70 9.12
N CYS A 97 5.09 -20.70 8.49
CA CYS A 97 4.91 -20.11 7.17
C CYS A 97 3.47 -19.65 6.94
N LEU A 98 3.25 -18.34 6.94
CA LEU A 98 1.93 -17.76 6.67
C LEU A 98 1.94 -17.05 5.32
N VAL A 99 0.98 -17.42 4.46
CA VAL A 99 0.80 -16.86 3.12
C VAL A 99 -0.57 -16.19 3.04
N GLU A 100 -0.60 -14.97 2.53
CA GLU A 100 -1.81 -14.22 2.19
C GLU A 100 -1.86 -13.97 0.67
N GLY A 101 -3.05 -13.96 0.10
CA GLY A 101 -3.24 -13.84 -1.35
C GLY A 101 -4.72 -13.96 -1.73
N GLY A 102 -5.02 -13.91 -3.04
CA GLY A 102 -6.39 -14.03 -3.56
C GLY A 102 -7.07 -15.37 -3.22
N ARG A 103 -8.29 -15.60 -3.74
CA ARG A 103 -9.01 -16.88 -3.54
C ARG A 103 -8.19 -18.07 -4.07
N ASP A 104 -8.31 -19.21 -3.41
CA ASP A 104 -7.74 -20.52 -3.79
C ASP A 104 -6.21 -20.69 -3.70
N ILE A 105 -5.57 -20.13 -2.67
CA ILE A 105 -4.13 -20.33 -2.43
C ILE A 105 -3.84 -21.79 -2.06
N LYS A 106 -2.86 -22.40 -2.73
CA LYS A 106 -2.29 -23.70 -2.37
C LYS A 106 -0.95 -23.50 -1.67
N LEU A 107 -0.81 -24.05 -0.47
CA LEU A 107 0.43 -24.02 0.30
C LEU A 107 1.03 -25.42 0.41
N TYR A 108 2.31 -25.55 0.06
CA TYR A 108 3.04 -26.81 0.16
C TYR A 108 4.47 -26.59 0.64
N TRP A 109 4.99 -27.60 1.33
CA TRP A 109 6.33 -27.62 1.90
C TRP A 109 7.21 -28.58 1.10
N ASN A 110 8.44 -28.17 0.83
CA ASN A 110 9.47 -28.96 0.18
C ASN A 110 10.68 -29.11 1.10
N TYR A 111 11.19 -30.32 1.23
CA TYR A 111 12.48 -30.61 1.84
C TYR A 111 13.56 -30.61 0.75
N THR A 112 14.70 -29.97 1.00
CA THR A 112 15.73 -29.74 -0.03
C THR A 112 16.24 -31.03 -0.69
N THR A 113 16.26 -32.15 0.03
CA THR A 113 16.80 -33.42 -0.50
C THR A 113 15.74 -34.32 -1.14
N THR A 114 14.52 -34.37 -0.61
CA THR A 114 13.47 -35.31 -1.06
C THR A 114 12.36 -34.65 -1.87
N GLY A 115 12.34 -33.32 -1.98
CA GLY A 115 11.27 -32.59 -2.67
C GLY A 115 10.02 -32.42 -1.80
N GLU A 116 8.83 -32.55 -2.41
CA GLU A 116 7.58 -32.23 -1.74
C GLU A 116 7.34 -33.13 -0.52
N ILE A 117 7.10 -32.50 0.63
CA ILE A 117 6.74 -33.18 1.86
C ILE A 117 5.28 -33.59 1.73
N LYS A 118 5.07 -34.84 1.32
CA LYS A 118 3.80 -35.53 1.49
C LYS A 118 3.68 -35.88 2.96
N THR A 119 2.58 -35.50 3.62
CA THR A 119 2.31 -35.89 5.02
C THR A 119 2.40 -37.41 5.13
N PRO A 120 3.42 -37.96 5.81
CA PRO A 120 3.62 -39.39 5.88
C PRO A 120 2.55 -40.03 6.78
N SER A 121 2.24 -41.30 6.52
CA SER A 121 1.26 -42.10 7.28
C SER A 121 1.58 -42.26 8.77
N ASN A 122 2.82 -42.02 9.18
CA ASN A 122 3.26 -42.08 10.56
C ASN A 122 2.85 -40.86 11.42
N GLY A 123 2.25 -39.82 10.81
CA GLY A 123 1.77 -38.63 11.54
C GLY A 123 2.87 -37.76 12.18
N ARG A 124 4.15 -38.04 11.88
CA ARG A 124 5.30 -37.33 12.49
C ARG A 124 5.50 -35.93 11.91
N LEU A 125 5.25 -35.78 10.60
CA LEU A 125 5.22 -34.51 9.91
C LEU A 125 3.77 -34.09 9.67
N LEU A 126 3.36 -32.98 10.29
CA LEU A 126 1.99 -32.45 10.21
C LEU A 126 2.01 -31.05 9.60
N LYS A 127 1.11 -30.81 8.65
CA LYS A 127 0.82 -29.47 8.12
C LYS A 127 -0.38 -28.92 8.89
N VAL A 128 -0.16 -27.94 9.76
CA VAL A 128 -1.22 -27.36 10.58
C VAL A 128 -1.84 -26.17 9.84
N GLY A 129 -3.14 -26.25 9.53
CA GLY A 129 -3.93 -25.15 8.98
C GLY A 129 -3.43 -24.59 7.63
N ASN A 130 -2.83 -25.42 6.78
CA ASN A 130 -2.17 -25.00 5.53
C ASN A 130 -1.12 -23.89 5.72
N SER A 131 -0.42 -23.86 6.85
CA SER A 131 0.55 -22.81 7.18
C SER A 131 1.84 -23.41 7.74
N ASN A 132 1.80 -23.88 8.99
CA ASN A 132 3.00 -24.33 9.71
C ASN A 132 3.31 -25.81 9.45
N LEU A 133 4.60 -26.13 9.34
CA LEU A 133 5.08 -27.51 9.32
C LEU A 133 5.58 -27.90 10.72
N VAL A 134 4.97 -28.93 11.29
CA VAL A 134 5.32 -29.47 12.61
C VAL A 134 6.00 -30.82 12.42
N ILE A 135 7.16 -30.99 13.04
CA ILE A 135 7.96 -32.22 13.03
C ILE A 135 8.06 -32.69 14.47
N SER A 136 7.37 -33.78 14.82
CA SER A 136 7.51 -34.44 16.13
C SER A 136 8.70 -35.40 16.12
N GLN A 137 9.23 -35.71 17.31
CA GLN A 137 10.35 -36.65 17.49
C GLN A 137 11.51 -36.38 16.53
N VAL A 138 12.08 -35.18 16.61
CA VAL A 138 13.13 -34.73 15.70
C VAL A 138 14.34 -35.67 15.73
N MET A 139 14.75 -36.15 14.55
CA MET A 139 15.88 -37.06 14.33
C MET A 139 17.05 -36.34 13.67
N GLU A 140 18.26 -36.92 13.72
CA GLU A 140 19.45 -36.35 13.08
C GLU A 140 19.27 -36.20 11.56
N SER A 141 18.49 -37.10 10.93
CA SER A 141 18.13 -37.06 9.50
C SER A 141 17.17 -35.94 9.09
N ASP A 142 16.48 -35.30 10.04
CA ASP A 142 15.56 -34.19 9.76
C ASP A 142 16.30 -32.86 9.53
N ALA A 143 17.61 -32.81 9.83
CA ALA A 143 18.43 -31.64 9.64
C ALA A 143 18.61 -31.32 8.14
N GLY A 144 18.19 -30.14 7.71
CA GLY A 144 18.26 -29.74 6.31
C GLY A 144 17.43 -28.50 5.99
N GLY A 145 17.34 -28.16 4.71
CA GLY A 145 16.58 -27.00 4.24
C GLY A 145 15.11 -27.32 4.03
N TYR A 146 14.22 -26.47 4.57
CA TYR A 146 12.78 -26.56 4.39
C TYR A 146 12.29 -25.32 3.66
N THR A 147 11.49 -25.53 2.63
CA THR A 147 11.02 -24.48 1.74
C THR A 147 9.51 -24.46 1.68
N CYS A 148 8.92 -23.32 2.05
CA CYS A 148 7.50 -23.08 1.92
C CYS A 148 7.21 -22.40 0.58
N THR A 149 6.23 -22.92 -0.16
CA THR A 149 5.77 -22.33 -1.42
C THR A 149 4.26 -22.11 -1.37
N GLY A 150 3.83 -20.89 -1.68
CA GLY A 150 2.43 -20.53 -1.89
C GLY A 150 2.17 -20.28 -3.38
N GLU A 151 1.14 -20.93 -3.93
CA GLU A 151 0.77 -20.87 -5.35
C GLU A 151 -0.69 -20.42 -5.53
N ALA A 152 -0.89 -19.44 -6.41
CA ALA A 152 -2.21 -18.97 -6.87
C ALA A 152 -2.10 -18.52 -8.35
N ARG A 153 -2.42 -17.27 -8.71
CA ARG A 153 -2.09 -16.69 -10.05
C ARG A 153 -0.62 -16.21 -10.16
N GLY A 154 0.27 -16.86 -9.42
CA GLY A 154 1.68 -16.55 -9.22
C GLY A 154 2.25 -17.46 -8.14
N TRP A 155 3.49 -17.24 -7.72
CA TRP A 155 4.14 -18.07 -6.71
C TRP A 155 5.03 -17.23 -5.79
N CYS A 156 5.08 -17.62 -4.52
CA CYS A 156 5.99 -17.06 -3.53
C CYS A 156 6.70 -18.18 -2.78
N ARG A 157 8.02 -18.06 -2.58
CA ARG A 157 8.85 -19.13 -2.01
C ARG A 157 9.88 -18.61 -1.03
N HIS A 158 10.05 -19.31 0.09
CA HIS A 158 11.09 -18.99 1.07
C HIS A 158 11.62 -20.23 1.78
N SER A 159 12.92 -20.24 2.08
CA SER A 159 13.62 -21.41 2.60
C SER A 159 14.37 -21.09 3.89
N ALA A 160 14.35 -22.02 4.84
CA ALA A 160 15.16 -21.93 6.05
C ALA A 160 15.68 -23.31 6.52
N PRO A 161 16.86 -23.36 7.16
CA PRO A 161 17.42 -24.60 7.65
C PRO A 161 16.88 -24.98 9.05
N LEU A 162 16.67 -26.29 9.25
CA LEU A 162 16.50 -26.91 10.56
C LEU A 162 17.84 -27.51 11.00
N HIS A 163 18.32 -27.10 12.18
CA HIS A 163 19.48 -27.70 12.82
C HIS A 163 19.07 -28.56 14.01
N THR A 164 19.68 -29.72 14.13
CA THR A 164 19.46 -30.65 15.25
C THR A 164 20.61 -30.56 16.25
N ARG A 165 20.31 -30.80 17.53
CA ARG A 165 21.32 -30.83 18.62
C ARG A 165 21.10 -32.05 19.51
N LYS A 166 22.18 -32.76 19.81
CA LYS A 166 22.20 -33.85 20.80
C LYS A 166 22.02 -33.26 22.20
N VAL A 167 21.17 -33.89 23.01
CA VAL A 167 21.03 -33.58 24.42
C VAL A 167 22.09 -34.37 25.16
N TRP A 168 23.07 -33.68 25.74
CA TRP A 168 23.97 -34.29 26.71
C TRP A 168 23.19 -34.41 28.02
N VAL A 169 22.71 -35.62 28.33
CA VAL A 169 22.25 -35.94 29.67
C VAL A 169 23.50 -35.97 30.55
N GLY A 170 23.89 -34.81 31.07
CA GLY A 170 24.93 -34.70 32.06
C GLY A 170 24.46 -35.38 33.32
N THR A 171 24.90 -36.61 33.57
CA THR A 171 24.82 -37.20 34.91
C THR A 171 25.82 -36.50 35.83
N THR A 172 25.55 -35.26 36.19
CA THR A 172 26.16 -34.57 37.34
C THR A 172 25.56 -35.10 38.65
N ALA A 173 25.52 -36.43 38.80
CA ALA A 173 24.97 -37.12 39.96
C ALA A 173 25.76 -38.36 40.39
N THR A 174 26.90 -38.67 39.77
CA THR A 174 27.80 -39.76 40.21
C THR A 174 29.06 -39.29 40.93
N LYS A 175 29.23 -37.98 41.17
CA LYS A 175 30.41 -37.42 41.85
C LYS A 175 30.15 -36.85 43.26
N LEU A 176 28.93 -36.98 43.78
CA LEU A 176 28.57 -36.44 45.11
C LEU A 176 27.99 -37.49 46.10
N LEU A 177 27.91 -38.77 45.72
CA LEU A 177 27.39 -39.85 46.58
C LEU A 177 28.47 -40.85 47.02
N LEU A 178 29.73 -40.42 47.13
CA LEU A 178 30.81 -41.23 47.72
C LEU A 178 31.65 -40.47 48.76
N LEU A 179 31.20 -39.28 49.17
CA LEU A 179 31.86 -38.44 50.17
C LEU A 179 31.16 -38.45 51.55
N LEU A 180 30.18 -39.34 51.77
CA LEU A 180 29.39 -39.40 53.02
C LEU A 180 29.41 -40.75 53.75
N LEU A 181 30.43 -41.59 53.54
CA LEU A 181 30.63 -42.78 54.37
C LEU A 181 32.11 -42.95 54.72
N THR A 182 32.60 -42.16 55.67
CA THR A 182 33.76 -42.51 56.49
C THR A 182 33.28 -42.74 57.92
N THR A 183 33.33 -43.98 58.40
CA THR A 183 33.86 -44.33 59.73
C THR A 183 33.96 -45.85 59.88
N ALA A 184 35.20 -46.31 60.17
CA ALA A 184 35.61 -47.57 60.79
C ALA A 184 35.25 -48.88 60.03
N THR A 185 36.11 -49.88 59.83
CA THR A 185 37.14 -50.47 60.70
C THR A 185 38.22 -51.16 59.88
N THR A 186 39.41 -51.24 60.47
CA THR A 186 40.57 -52.06 60.12
C THR A 186 40.27 -53.53 59.81
N THR A 187 40.89 -54.08 58.76
CA THR A 187 41.70 -55.31 58.82
C THR A 187 42.58 -55.44 57.58
N THR A 188 43.81 -55.82 57.83
CA THR A 188 44.92 -56.14 56.92
C THR A 188 44.61 -57.30 55.97
N THR A 189 45.03 -57.20 54.71
CA THR A 189 45.83 -58.24 54.02
C THR A 189 46.45 -57.69 52.75
N THR A 190 47.74 -57.98 52.61
CA THR A 190 48.64 -57.75 51.49
C THR A 190 48.17 -58.40 50.18
N THR A 191 48.28 -57.70 49.05
CA THR A 191 48.93 -58.23 47.84
C THR A 191 49.25 -57.09 46.87
N THR A 192 50.47 -57.15 46.37
CA THR A 192 51.17 -56.29 45.43
C THR A 192 50.60 -56.36 44.01
N THR A 193 50.30 -55.21 43.40
CA THR A 193 50.43 -55.03 41.94
C THR A 193 50.81 -53.58 41.64
N THR A 194 52.03 -53.42 41.14
CA THR A 194 52.65 -52.18 40.70
C THR A 194 52.10 -51.74 39.34
N THR A 195 51.48 -50.56 39.29
CA THR A 195 51.25 -49.81 38.04
C THR A 195 51.85 -48.41 38.19
N THR A 196 52.95 -48.18 37.49
CA THR A 196 53.74 -46.95 37.46
C THR A 196 53.07 -45.90 36.58
N SER A 197 52.47 -44.88 37.21
CA SER A 197 52.02 -43.65 36.54
C SER A 197 53.08 -42.55 36.71
N TYR A 198 53.69 -42.14 35.60
CA TYR A 198 54.67 -41.05 35.53
C TYR A 198 53.98 -39.69 35.75
N TYR A 199 54.28 -39.03 36.86
CA TYR A 199 53.96 -37.61 37.08
C TYR A 199 55.23 -36.78 36.91
N TYR A 200 55.26 -35.91 35.90
CA TYR A 200 56.30 -34.89 35.74
C TYR A 200 56.08 -33.77 36.76
N TYR A 201 56.91 -33.74 37.81
CA TYR A 201 57.06 -32.57 38.68
C TYR A 201 58.24 -31.72 38.19
N TYR A 202 57.97 -30.48 37.79
CA TYR A 202 59.00 -29.46 37.59
C TYR A 202 59.48 -28.96 38.96
N TYR A 203 60.68 -29.38 39.37
CA TYR A 203 61.41 -28.78 40.48
C TYR A 203 62.23 -27.58 39.98
N TYR A 204 61.97 -26.40 40.55
CA TYR A 204 62.86 -25.24 40.45
C TYR A 204 64.10 -25.49 41.32
N TYR A 205 65.24 -25.75 40.69
CA TYR A 205 66.54 -25.71 41.38
C TYR A 205 66.99 -24.26 41.55
N TYR A 206 66.99 -23.77 42.79
CA TYR A 206 67.83 -22.64 43.18
C TYR A 206 69.28 -23.15 43.28
N TYR A 207 70.09 -22.84 42.28
CA TYR A 207 71.54 -22.96 42.39
C TYR A 207 72.04 -21.89 43.38
N TYR A 208 72.31 -22.29 44.63
CA TYR A 208 73.29 -21.58 45.45
C TYR A 208 74.67 -21.88 44.87
N SER A 209 75.16 -20.98 44.03
CA SER A 209 76.58 -20.90 43.69
C SER A 209 77.34 -20.40 44.92
N THR A 210 77.94 -21.30 45.67
CA THR A 210 79.03 -20.96 46.59
C THR A 210 80.26 -20.63 45.75
N ALA A 211 80.37 -19.37 45.35
CA ALA A 211 81.60 -18.83 44.80
C ALA A 211 82.65 -18.75 45.93
N THR A 212 83.51 -19.76 46.05
CA THR A 212 84.75 -19.66 46.80
C THR A 212 85.65 -18.62 46.12
N LEU A 213 85.63 -17.40 46.63
CA LEU A 213 86.58 -16.34 46.31
C LEU A 213 87.94 -16.71 46.94
N THR A 214 88.76 -17.45 46.21
CA THR A 214 90.21 -17.46 46.47
C THR A 214 90.74 -16.08 46.13
N ALA A 215 91.07 -15.31 47.16
CA ALA A 215 91.78 -14.04 47.05
C ALA A 215 93.20 -14.32 46.55
N THR A 216 93.37 -14.35 45.24
CA THR A 216 94.68 -14.15 44.62
C THR A 216 94.81 -12.68 44.25
N THR A 217 95.84 -12.08 44.85
CA THR A 217 96.40 -10.76 44.59
C THR A 217 96.04 -10.19 43.21
N THR A 218 95.11 -9.24 43.21
CA THR A 218 94.77 -8.43 42.05
C THR A 218 95.93 -7.51 41.71
N THR A 219 96.54 -7.70 40.54
CA THR A 219 97.14 -6.58 39.81
C THR A 219 96.03 -5.55 39.54
N THR A 220 96.34 -4.26 39.64
CA THR A 220 95.44 -3.10 39.49
C THR A 220 94.54 -3.17 38.24
N THR A 221 94.98 -3.90 37.23
CA THR A 221 94.27 -4.20 35.97
C THR A 221 92.96 -4.99 36.15
N THR A 222 92.89 -5.92 37.10
CA THR A 222 91.73 -6.83 37.28
C THR A 222 90.52 -6.16 37.97
N ARG A 223 90.76 -5.28 38.96
CA ARG A 223 89.71 -4.43 39.58
C ARG A 223 89.14 -3.42 38.57
N LEU A 224 90.00 -2.83 37.74
CA LEU A 224 89.61 -1.92 36.66
C LEU A 224 88.76 -2.64 35.60
N LEU A 225 89.13 -3.86 35.22
CA LEU A 225 88.36 -4.72 34.31
C LEU A 225 86.98 -5.08 34.87
N LEU A 226 86.88 -5.37 36.17
CA LEU A 226 85.60 -5.70 36.80
C LEU A 226 84.66 -4.48 36.87
N LEU A 227 85.18 -3.30 37.25
CA LEU A 227 84.44 -2.04 37.26
C LEU A 227 84.03 -1.61 35.84
N LEU A 228 84.89 -1.82 34.84
CA LEU A 228 84.59 -1.57 33.43
C LEU A 228 83.46 -2.49 32.94
N ARG A 229 83.54 -3.80 33.25
CA ARG A 229 82.50 -4.79 32.93
C ARG A 229 81.16 -4.42 33.57
N LEU A 230 81.15 -3.99 34.82
CA LEU A 230 79.93 -3.58 35.53
C LEU A 230 79.34 -2.29 34.96
N ARG A 231 80.16 -1.26 34.69
CA ARG A 231 79.75 -0.02 34.00
C ARG A 231 79.20 -0.29 32.60
N LEU A 232 79.82 -1.19 31.83
CA LEU A 232 79.34 -1.60 30.50
C LEU A 232 78.01 -2.35 30.59
N ARG A 233 77.84 -3.24 31.56
CA ARG A 233 76.59 -3.98 31.80
C ARG A 233 75.46 -3.05 32.23
N LEU A 234 75.73 -2.07 33.10
CA LEU A 234 74.77 -1.05 33.52
C LEU A 234 74.38 -0.11 32.36
N ARG A 235 75.35 0.37 31.57
CA ARG A 235 75.09 1.15 30.34
C ARG A 235 74.25 0.37 29.33
N ARG A 236 74.49 -0.94 29.19
CA ARG A 236 73.70 -1.82 28.31
C ARG A 236 72.25 -1.97 28.79
N LEU A 237 72.05 -2.16 30.10
CA LEU A 237 70.71 -2.22 30.71
C LEU A 237 69.96 -0.88 30.64
N LEU A 238 70.62 0.26 30.88
CA LEU A 238 70.04 1.59 30.71
C LEU A 238 69.66 1.88 29.25
N ARG A 239 70.51 1.51 28.28
CA ARG A 239 70.20 1.60 26.84
C ARG A 239 69.00 0.72 26.47
N LEU A 240 68.90 -0.49 27.02
CA LEU A 240 67.75 -1.39 26.81
C LEU A 240 66.47 -0.83 27.45
N GLY A 241 66.55 -0.24 28.64
CA GLY A 241 65.42 0.41 29.33
C GLY A 241 64.93 1.69 28.64
N LEU A 242 65.84 2.54 28.17
CA LEU A 242 65.54 3.73 27.36
C LEU A 242 64.95 3.34 25.99
N ARG A 243 65.47 2.28 25.34
CA ARG A 243 64.94 1.74 24.08
C ARG A 243 63.53 1.15 24.28
N ARG A 244 63.27 0.42 25.37
CA ARG A 244 61.93 -0.07 25.75
C ARG A 244 60.95 1.08 26.03
N ARG A 245 61.35 2.11 26.79
CA ARG A 245 60.51 3.31 27.04
C ARG A 245 60.24 4.10 25.74
N GLY A 246 61.22 4.23 24.86
CA GLY A 246 61.06 4.84 23.54
C GLY A 246 60.08 4.08 22.65
N LEU A 247 60.21 2.75 22.59
CA LEU A 247 59.29 1.86 21.87
C LEU A 247 57.87 1.89 22.45
N LEU A 248 57.71 1.92 23.78
CA LEU A 248 56.42 2.07 24.45
C LEU A 248 55.77 3.43 24.15
N ARG A 249 56.53 4.53 24.17
CA ARG A 249 56.03 5.87 23.81
C ARG A 249 55.66 5.97 22.33
N LEU A 250 56.45 5.38 21.43
CA LEU A 250 56.12 5.32 20.00
C LEU A 250 54.87 4.47 19.75
N GLY A 251 54.78 3.30 20.39
CA GLY A 251 53.63 2.40 20.32
C GLY A 251 52.36 3.04 20.86
N LEU A 252 52.43 3.75 21.99
CA LEU A 252 51.30 4.50 22.55
C LEU A 252 50.86 5.65 21.64
N ARG A 253 51.79 6.40 21.04
CA ARG A 253 51.47 7.46 20.06
C ARG A 253 50.81 6.89 18.81
N LEU A 254 51.28 5.75 18.31
CA LEU A 254 50.70 5.07 17.16
C LEU A 254 49.29 4.56 17.47
N LEU A 255 49.10 3.93 18.64
CA LEU A 255 47.81 3.45 19.13
C LEU A 255 46.81 4.61 19.27
N LEU A 256 47.23 5.71 19.90
CA LEU A 256 46.39 6.91 20.05
C LEU A 256 45.99 7.49 18.69
N ARG A 257 46.93 7.56 17.73
CA ARG A 257 46.66 8.05 16.37
C ARG A 257 45.69 7.13 15.62
N LEU A 258 45.83 5.82 15.75
CA LEU A 258 44.91 4.83 15.17
C LEU A 258 43.52 4.93 15.79
N LEU A 259 43.43 5.06 17.12
CA LEU A 259 42.18 5.24 17.84
C LEU A 259 41.48 6.54 17.43
N LEU A 260 42.23 7.65 17.31
CA LEU A 260 41.71 8.95 16.86
C LEU A 260 41.19 8.87 15.41
N LEU A 261 41.93 8.21 14.51
CA LEU A 261 41.49 7.99 13.13
C LEU A 261 40.25 7.10 13.06
N LEU A 262 40.16 6.06 13.90
CA LEU A 262 38.97 5.21 14.01
C LEU A 262 37.77 6.02 14.51
N LEU A 263 37.94 6.80 15.58
CA LEU A 263 36.91 7.66 16.14
C LEU A 263 36.44 8.70 15.11
N LEU A 264 37.36 9.36 14.40
CA LEU A 264 37.07 10.32 13.34
C LEU A 264 36.27 9.66 12.20
N ARG A 265 36.67 8.46 11.76
CA ARG A 265 35.94 7.70 10.72
C ARG A 265 34.53 7.33 11.18
N LEU A 266 34.36 6.92 12.44
CA LEU A 266 33.05 6.60 13.01
C LEU A 266 32.17 7.83 13.14
N LEU A 267 32.72 8.96 13.62
CA LEU A 267 32.04 10.25 13.68
C LEU A 267 31.63 10.74 12.29
N LEU A 268 32.52 10.66 11.30
CA LEU A 268 32.24 11.05 9.92
C LEU A 268 31.13 10.18 9.32
N ARG A 269 31.17 8.86 9.52
CA ARG A 269 30.10 7.95 9.08
C ARG A 269 28.77 8.27 9.75
N ARG A 270 28.78 8.57 11.06
CA ARG A 270 27.58 8.96 11.82
C ARG A 270 27.01 10.29 11.30
N LEU A 271 27.86 11.29 11.09
CA LEU A 271 27.48 12.59 10.56
C LEU A 271 26.92 12.47 9.14
N LEU A 272 27.59 11.72 8.26
CA LEU A 272 27.13 11.45 6.89
C LEU A 272 25.77 10.74 6.90
N ARG A 273 25.58 9.75 7.77
CA ARG A 273 24.29 9.05 7.91
C ARG A 273 23.19 9.98 8.41
N LEU A 274 23.47 10.87 9.35
CA LEU A 274 22.52 11.88 9.83
C LEU A 274 22.19 12.92 8.74
N LEU A 275 23.18 13.38 7.99
CA LEU A 275 22.99 14.29 6.86
C LEU A 275 22.14 13.63 5.78
N LEU A 276 22.44 12.39 5.42
CA LEU A 276 21.67 11.61 4.44
C LEU A 276 20.23 11.41 4.92
N LEU A 277 20.03 11.08 6.20
CA LEU A 277 18.69 10.94 6.78
C LEU A 277 17.91 12.26 6.73
N ARG A 278 18.56 13.38 7.07
CA ARG A 278 17.92 14.71 7.01
C ARG A 278 17.58 15.12 5.58
N LEU A 279 18.46 14.85 4.63
CA LEU A 279 18.22 15.09 3.21
C LEU A 279 17.07 14.22 2.69
N LEU A 280 17.05 12.94 3.07
CA LEU A 280 15.97 12.01 2.72
C LEU A 280 14.64 12.48 3.30
N LEU A 281 14.61 12.93 4.57
CA LEU A 281 13.42 13.48 5.20
C LEU A 281 12.94 14.75 4.48
N LEU A 282 13.86 15.65 4.11
CA LEU A 282 13.54 16.87 3.37
C LEU A 282 12.98 16.55 1.99
N LEU A 283 13.59 15.60 1.27
CA LEU A 283 13.11 15.12 -0.03
C LEU A 283 11.73 14.49 0.08
N LEU A 284 11.52 13.64 1.10
CA LEU A 284 10.23 13.03 1.38
C LEU A 284 9.17 14.10 1.66
N LEU A 285 9.50 15.10 2.49
CA LEU A 285 8.62 16.24 2.77
C LEU A 285 8.31 17.02 1.49
N LEU A 286 9.31 17.33 0.67
CA LEU A 286 9.14 18.04 -0.60
C LEU A 286 8.26 17.27 -1.60
N LEU A 287 8.28 15.94 -1.56
CA LEU A 287 7.45 15.08 -2.41
C LEU A 287 6.02 14.88 -1.87
N LEU A 288 5.86 14.79 -0.54
CA LEU A 288 4.57 14.53 0.10
C LEU A 288 3.74 15.81 0.28
N LEU A 289 4.39 16.93 0.61
CA LEU A 289 3.71 18.22 0.83
C LEU A 289 2.85 18.64 -0.38
N PRO A 290 3.35 18.68 -1.63
CA PRO A 290 2.52 19.05 -2.78
C PRO A 290 1.44 18.01 -3.05
N ARG A 291 1.70 16.71 -2.82
CA ARG A 291 0.69 15.65 -2.98
C ARG A 291 -0.52 15.83 -2.06
N LEU A 292 -0.35 16.47 -0.90
CA LEU A 292 -1.43 16.79 0.01
C LEU A 292 -2.02 18.19 -0.22
N LEU A 293 -1.16 19.18 -0.48
CA LEU A 293 -1.55 20.58 -0.59
C LEU A 293 -2.25 20.90 -1.91
N ILE A 294 -1.78 20.35 -3.04
CA ILE A 294 -2.38 20.58 -4.36
C ILE A 294 -3.84 20.13 -4.41
N PRO A 295 -4.23 18.90 -4.01
CA PRO A 295 -5.63 18.50 -4.05
C PRO A 295 -6.50 19.32 -3.08
N LEU A 296 -5.96 19.72 -1.92
CA LEU A 296 -6.69 20.59 -1.00
C LEU A 296 -6.95 21.98 -1.60
N LEU A 297 -5.94 22.57 -2.25
CA LEU A 297 -6.07 23.85 -2.93
C LEU A 297 -7.05 23.76 -4.11
N LEU A 298 -6.99 22.68 -4.88
CA LEU A 298 -7.91 22.43 -6.00
C LEU A 298 -9.35 22.26 -5.50
N LEU A 299 -9.56 21.54 -4.39
CA LEU A 299 -10.86 21.37 -3.76
C LEU A 299 -11.42 22.71 -3.27
N LEU A 300 -10.58 23.55 -2.64
CA LEU A 300 -10.96 24.89 -2.21
C LEU A 300 -11.35 25.77 -3.39
N LEU A 301 -10.58 25.73 -4.48
CA LEU A 301 -10.89 26.48 -5.70
C LEU A 301 -12.21 26.02 -6.32
N LEU A 302 -12.45 24.70 -6.39
CA LEU A 302 -13.70 24.14 -6.89
C LEU A 302 -14.90 24.58 -6.05
N LEU A 303 -14.76 24.57 -4.72
CA LEU A 303 -15.81 25.02 -3.81
C LEU A 303 -16.11 26.51 -4.00
N LEU A 304 -15.09 27.34 -4.17
CA LEU A 304 -15.24 28.77 -4.44
C LEU A 304 -15.95 29.01 -5.77
N LEU A 305 -15.59 28.28 -6.82
CA LEU A 305 -16.24 28.35 -8.13
C LEU A 305 -17.70 27.94 -8.06
N LEU A 306 -18.00 26.86 -7.33
CA LEU A 306 -19.37 26.39 -7.12
C LEU A 306 -20.20 27.44 -6.36
N LEU A 307 -19.63 28.04 -5.32
CA LEU A 307 -20.27 29.11 -4.56
C LEU A 307 -20.56 30.33 -5.45
N LEU A 308 -19.59 30.73 -6.28
CA LEU A 308 -19.77 31.83 -7.23
C LEU A 308 -20.87 31.52 -8.25
N LEU A 309 -20.91 30.30 -8.79
CA LEU A 309 -21.95 29.87 -9.73
C LEU A 309 -23.33 29.89 -9.06
N LEU A 310 -23.44 29.41 -7.82
CA LEU A 310 -24.68 29.44 -7.06
C LEU A 310 -25.16 30.87 -6.81
N LEU A 311 -24.24 31.77 -6.46
CA LEU A 311 -24.55 33.20 -6.27
C LEU A 311 -25.02 33.84 -7.58
N LEU A 312 -24.38 33.54 -8.70
CA LEU A 312 -24.78 34.02 -10.02
C LEU A 312 -26.17 33.50 -10.42
N LEU A 313 -26.44 32.21 -10.17
CA LEU A 313 -27.74 31.61 -10.43
C LEU A 313 -28.83 32.25 -9.56
N LEU A 314 -28.56 32.48 -8.28
CA LEU A 314 -29.47 33.16 -7.37
C LEU A 314 -29.75 34.60 -7.82
N LEU A 315 -28.72 35.33 -8.25
CA LEU A 315 -28.85 36.68 -8.79
C LEU A 315 -29.72 36.67 -10.05
N LEU A 316 -29.50 35.73 -10.96
CA LEU A 316 -30.32 35.57 -12.17
C LEU A 316 -31.78 35.26 -11.82
N LEU A 317 -32.01 34.36 -10.88
CA LEU A 317 -33.35 33.98 -10.41
C LEU A 317 -34.10 35.16 -9.78
N LEU A 318 -33.39 36.09 -9.14
CA LEU A 318 -33.97 37.31 -8.56
C LEU A 318 -34.22 38.39 -9.62
N LEU A 319 -33.29 38.58 -10.55
CA LEU A 319 -33.34 39.67 -11.54
C LEU A 319 -34.33 39.38 -12.68
N LEU A 320 -34.44 38.11 -13.10
CA LEU A 320 -35.32 37.69 -14.19
C LEU A 320 -36.80 38.07 -13.96
N PRO A 321 -37.44 37.76 -12.81
CA PRO A 321 -38.82 38.17 -12.55
C PRO A 321 -38.95 39.68 -12.38
N LEU A 322 -37.94 40.35 -11.80
CA LEU A 322 -37.94 41.81 -11.66
C LEU A 322 -38.00 42.52 -13.03
N LEU A 323 -37.39 41.93 -14.06
CA LEU A 323 -37.44 42.44 -15.43
C LEU A 323 -38.69 42.00 -16.20
N LEU A 324 -39.10 40.73 -16.08
CA LEU A 324 -40.21 40.18 -16.87
C LEU A 324 -41.59 40.60 -16.37
N LEU A 325 -41.80 40.69 -15.06
CA LEU A 325 -43.10 41.04 -14.47
C LEU A 325 -43.64 42.41 -14.94
N PRO A 326 -42.86 43.50 -14.96
CA PRO A 326 -43.37 44.78 -15.46
C PRO A 326 -43.67 44.75 -16.96
N LEU A 327 -42.90 44.01 -17.76
CA LEU A 327 -43.16 43.85 -19.19
C LEU A 327 -44.48 43.10 -19.44
N LEU A 328 -44.73 42.03 -18.68
CA LEU A 328 -45.97 41.27 -18.76
C LEU A 328 -47.17 42.12 -18.32
N LEU A 329 -47.02 42.90 -17.25
CA LEU A 329 -48.05 43.81 -16.77
C LEU A 329 -48.37 44.90 -17.81
N LEU A 330 -47.34 45.48 -18.44
CA LEU A 330 -47.50 46.45 -19.51
C LEU A 330 -48.22 45.86 -20.72
N LEU A 331 -47.86 44.64 -21.13
CA LEU A 331 -48.51 43.94 -22.24
C LEU A 331 -49.99 43.66 -21.92
N LEU A 332 -50.29 43.23 -20.70
CA LEU A 332 -51.66 43.00 -20.24
C LEU A 332 -52.48 44.29 -20.26
N LEU A 333 -51.90 45.40 -19.78
CA LEU A 333 -52.55 46.72 -19.80
C LEU A 333 -52.85 47.17 -21.24
N LEU A 334 -51.90 46.98 -22.16
CA LEU A 334 -52.07 47.32 -23.57
C LEU A 334 -53.18 46.48 -24.22
N LEU A 335 -53.23 45.18 -23.94
CA LEU A 335 -54.27 44.28 -24.44
C LEU A 335 -55.66 44.68 -23.91
N LEU A 336 -55.76 45.02 -22.63
CA LEU A 336 -57.00 45.48 -22.02
C LEU A 336 -57.47 46.81 -22.63
N LEU A 337 -56.55 47.75 -22.87
CA LEU A 337 -56.84 49.02 -23.53
C LEU A 337 -57.34 48.80 -24.97
N LEU A 338 -56.69 47.91 -25.73
CA LEU A 338 -57.11 47.55 -27.07
C LEU A 338 -58.51 46.91 -27.09
N LEU A 339 -58.79 46.01 -26.16
CA LEU A 339 -60.10 45.39 -26.01
C LEU A 339 -61.18 46.42 -25.70
N LEU A 340 -60.91 47.36 -24.79
CA LEU A 340 -61.82 48.45 -24.45
C LEU A 340 -62.10 49.35 -25.67
N LEU A 341 -61.06 49.68 -26.45
CA LEU A 341 -61.21 50.46 -27.68
C LEU A 341 -62.05 49.72 -28.73
N LEU A 342 -61.84 48.41 -28.90
CA LEU A 342 -62.63 47.59 -29.82
C LEU A 342 -64.10 47.50 -29.39
N LEU A 343 -64.36 47.34 -28.09
CA LEU A 343 -65.71 47.32 -27.53
C LEU A 343 -66.41 48.67 -27.73
N LEU A 344 -65.69 49.78 -27.50
CA LEU A 344 -66.19 51.12 -27.76
C LEU A 344 -66.52 51.34 -29.24
N LEU A 345 -65.64 50.90 -30.15
CA LEU A 345 -65.86 50.96 -31.59
C LEU A 345 -67.09 50.13 -32.00
N LEU A 346 -67.24 48.92 -31.46
CA LEU A 346 -68.39 48.06 -31.70
C LEU A 346 -69.70 48.72 -31.22
N LEU A 347 -69.69 49.30 -30.01
CA LEU A 347 -70.82 50.04 -29.47
C LEU A 347 -71.19 51.24 -30.38
N LEU A 348 -70.18 51.99 -30.83
CA LEU A 348 -70.39 53.13 -31.73
C LEU A 348 -70.95 52.69 -33.09
N LEU A 349 -70.47 51.56 -33.63
CA LEU A 349 -71.00 50.96 -34.85
C LEU A 349 -72.45 50.49 -34.67
N LEU A 350 -72.77 49.88 -33.52
CA LEU A 350 -74.14 49.46 -33.20
C LEU A 350 -75.07 50.67 -33.07
N CYS A 351 -74.64 51.73 -32.38
CA CYS A 351 -75.38 53.00 -32.30
C CYS A 351 -75.59 53.63 -33.68
N TYR A 352 -74.55 53.64 -34.52
CA TYR A 352 -74.64 54.11 -35.90
C TYR A 352 -75.64 53.29 -36.73
N TYR A 353 -75.56 51.96 -36.66
CA TYR A 353 -76.48 51.07 -37.37
C TYR A 353 -77.91 51.22 -36.87
N TYR A 354 -78.12 51.31 -35.56
CA TYR A 354 -79.43 51.56 -34.96
C TYR A 354 -80.02 52.89 -35.42
N TYR A 355 -79.23 53.97 -35.39
CA TYR A 355 -79.65 55.28 -35.88
C TYR A 355 -79.98 55.24 -37.37
N TYR A 356 -79.14 54.62 -38.19
CA TYR A 356 -79.36 54.46 -39.63
C TYR A 356 -80.64 53.66 -39.93
N TYR A 357 -80.83 52.52 -39.27
CA TYR A 357 -82.03 51.69 -39.41
C TYR A 357 -83.29 52.43 -38.99
N TYR A 358 -83.26 53.12 -37.85
CA TYR A 358 -84.38 53.93 -37.36
C TYR A 358 -84.71 55.05 -38.35
N TYR A 359 -83.71 55.78 -38.84
CA TYR A 359 -83.87 56.84 -39.84
C TYR A 359 -84.46 56.29 -41.14
N TYR A 360 -83.93 55.18 -41.66
CA TYR A 360 -84.41 54.54 -42.88
C TYR A 360 -85.85 54.03 -42.73
N TYR A 361 -86.16 53.35 -41.62
CA TYR A 361 -87.51 52.86 -41.33
C TYR A 361 -88.50 54.02 -41.22
N TYR A 362 -88.15 55.07 -40.47
CA TYR A 362 -88.98 56.28 -40.35
C TYR A 362 -89.21 56.93 -41.72
N TYR A 363 -88.17 57.11 -42.52
CA TYR A 363 -88.28 57.67 -43.87
C TYR A 363 -89.14 56.81 -44.79
N TYR A 364 -88.95 55.48 -44.80
CA TYR A 364 -89.73 54.56 -45.62
C TYR A 364 -91.19 54.51 -45.19
N TYR A 365 -91.47 54.45 -43.88
CA TYR A 365 -92.83 54.50 -43.35
C TYR A 365 -93.52 55.81 -43.73
N TYR A 366 -92.85 56.96 -43.57
CA TYR A 366 -93.39 58.26 -43.97
C TYR A 366 -93.67 58.33 -45.47
N TYR A 367 -92.74 57.84 -46.30
CA TYR A 367 -92.89 57.81 -47.75
C TYR A 367 -94.05 56.90 -48.19
N TYR A 368 -94.18 55.70 -47.61
CA TYR A 368 -95.26 54.76 -47.91
C TYR A 368 -96.61 55.30 -47.43
N TYR A 369 -96.68 55.87 -46.23
CA TYR A 369 -97.90 56.48 -45.70
C TYR A 369 -98.35 57.65 -46.57
N TYR A 370 -97.42 58.51 -46.99
CA TYR A 370 -97.70 59.62 -47.90
C TYR A 370 -98.19 59.12 -49.27
N TYR A 371 -97.57 58.08 -49.84
CA TYR A 371 -97.97 57.50 -51.12
C TYR A 371 -99.34 56.82 -51.03
N TYR A 372 -99.63 56.08 -49.95
CA TYR A 372 -100.90 55.41 -49.74
C TYR A 372 -102.05 56.42 -49.55
N TYR A 373 -101.81 57.50 -48.81
CA TYR A 373 -102.77 58.60 -48.67
C TYR A 373 -103.00 59.34 -50.00
N TYR A 374 -101.92 59.61 -50.75
CA TYR A 374 -102.02 60.29 -52.05
C TYR A 374 -102.77 59.45 -53.09
N TYR A 375 -102.58 58.13 -53.10
CA TYR A 375 -103.27 57.22 -54.02
C TYR A 375 -104.78 57.13 -53.72
N TYR A 376 -105.17 57.05 -52.45
CA TYR A 376 -106.58 57.05 -52.05
C TYR A 376 -107.29 58.39 -52.28
N TYR A 377 -106.57 59.51 -52.16
CA TYR A 377 -107.15 60.84 -52.36
C TYR A 377 -107.41 61.17 -53.85
N TYR A 378 -106.67 60.57 -54.78
CA TYR A 378 -106.75 60.88 -56.22
C TYR A 378 -107.42 59.80 -57.08
N TYR A 379 -107.48 58.54 -56.66
CA TYR A 379 -107.98 57.43 -57.50
C TYR A 379 -109.12 56.62 -56.86
N GLY A 380 -109.66 57.05 -55.73
CA GLY A 380 -110.82 56.44 -55.08
C GLY A 380 -112.12 57.18 -55.40
N TYR A 381 -112.63 57.07 -56.64
CA TYR A 381 -114.05 57.10 -57.02
C TYR A 381 -114.23 56.55 -58.44
#